data_AF-A0A7X8F0I2-F1
#
_entry.id   AF-A0A7X8F0I2-F1
#
_cell.length_a   1.000
_cell.length_b   1.000
_cell.length_c   1.000
_cell.angle_alpha   90.00
_cell.angle_beta   90.00
_cell.angle_gamma   90.00
#
_symmetry.space_group_name_H-M   'P 1'
#
loop_
_entity.id
_entity.type
_entity.pdbx_description
1 polymer ?
#
loop_
_entity_poly.entity_id
_entity_poly.type
_entity_poly.pdbx_seq_one_letter_code
_entity_poly.pdbx_strand_id
1 'polypeptide(L)'
;MRKLILFSAVLMGFLVGCVERRLTIVTEPEGAVVWLNDEEIGASPVTVNFNWYGDYRVRLEKPGYETLNTHRELERPLHDQPGFDFVAEVLWPKRIVDAYVWTFEMEPYQPPQAAELLEQAEAMRVRAENELGTIAIEILKEEQK
;
A
#
# COMPACT_ATOMS: atom_id res chain seq x y z
N MET A 1 -40.25 -3.40 37.75
CA MET A 1 -40.54 -3.61 36.32
C MET A 1 -40.13 -2.44 35.42
N ARG A 2 -40.53 -1.17 35.69
CA ARG A 2 -40.16 -0.01 34.85
C ARG A 2 -38.64 0.25 34.71
N LYS A 3 -37.86 0.05 35.78
CA LYS A 3 -36.38 0.13 35.75
C LYS A 3 -35.71 -1.00 34.96
N LEU A 4 -36.35 -2.18 34.89
CA LEU A 4 -35.85 -3.34 34.16
C LEU A 4 -36.07 -3.19 32.64
N ILE A 5 -37.20 -2.59 32.26
CA ILE A 5 -37.53 -2.26 30.86
C ILE A 5 -36.61 -1.15 30.33
N LEU A 6 -36.32 -0.12 31.14
CA LEU A 6 -35.35 0.94 30.78
C LEU A 6 -33.92 0.40 30.62
N PHE A 7 -33.49 -0.53 31.46
CA PHE A 7 -32.18 -1.19 31.33
C PHE A 7 -32.08 -2.06 30.07
N SER A 8 -33.14 -2.80 29.76
CA SER A 8 -33.21 -3.66 28.55
C SER A 8 -33.23 -2.85 27.25
N ALA A 9 -33.92 -1.71 27.20
CA ALA A 9 -33.95 -0.84 26.03
C ALA A 9 -32.60 -0.13 25.79
N VAL A 10 -31.88 0.22 26.85
CA VAL A 10 -30.52 0.77 26.78
C VAL A 10 -29.54 -0.29 26.28
N LEU A 11 -29.63 -1.54 26.76
CA LEU A 11 -28.78 -2.66 26.32
C LEU A 11 -28.98 -3.01 24.82
N MET A 12 -30.20 -2.87 24.30
CA MET A 12 -30.51 -3.14 22.88
C MET A 12 -29.97 -2.06 21.93
N GLY A 13 -29.69 -0.84 22.43
CA GLY A 13 -29.17 0.28 21.64
C GLY A 13 -27.66 0.24 21.37
N PHE A 14 -26.90 -0.62 22.06
CA PHE A 14 -25.44 -0.74 21.88
C PHE A 14 -25.02 -1.66 20.71
N LEU A 15 -25.96 -2.24 19.97
CA LEU A 15 -25.67 -3.19 18.89
C LEU A 15 -25.74 -2.59 17.49
N VAL A 16 -25.79 -1.25 17.35
CA VAL A 16 -26.00 -0.57 16.06
C VAL A 16 -24.86 0.36 15.64
N GLY A 17 -23.82 0.50 16.46
CA GLY A 17 -22.60 1.19 16.06
C GLY A 17 -21.86 0.37 15.01
N CYS A 18 -21.75 0.91 13.80
CA CYS A 18 -21.06 0.26 12.69
C CYS A 18 -20.30 1.34 11.92
N VAL A 19 -18.98 1.23 11.90
CA VAL A 19 -18.09 2.08 11.11
C VAL A 19 -17.72 1.31 9.85
N GLU A 20 -18.06 1.87 8.69
CA GLU A 20 -17.65 1.35 7.38
C GLU A 20 -16.48 2.19 6.87
N ARG A 21 -15.40 1.51 6.48
CA ARG A 21 -14.17 2.13 6.01
C ARG A 21 -13.90 1.69 4.57
N ARG A 22 -13.83 2.63 3.64
CA ARG A 22 -13.66 2.39 2.20
C ARG A 22 -12.55 3.25 1.61
N LEU A 23 -11.66 2.62 0.85
CA LEU A 23 -10.62 3.29 0.08
C LEU A 23 -10.86 3.03 -1.40
N THR A 24 -10.96 4.09 -2.20
CA THR A 24 -11.03 4.01 -3.66
C THR A 24 -9.71 4.44 -4.27
N ILE A 25 -9.15 3.59 -5.13
CA ILE A 25 -7.90 3.86 -5.83
C ILE A 25 -8.22 4.06 -7.30
N VAL A 26 -7.83 5.23 -7.82
CA VAL A 26 -8.00 5.65 -9.21
C VAL A 26 -6.62 5.86 -9.81
N THR A 27 -6.44 5.44 -11.05
CA THR A 27 -5.18 5.67 -11.78
C THR A 27 -5.44 6.36 -13.10
N GLU A 28 -4.49 7.17 -13.51
CA GLU A 28 -4.45 7.78 -14.84
C GLU A 28 -3.20 7.28 -15.56
N PRO A 29 -3.35 6.44 -16.61
CA PRO A 29 -4.61 5.94 -17.18
C PRO A 29 -5.28 4.84 -16.33
N GLU A 30 -6.59 4.65 -16.57
CA GLU A 30 -7.40 3.60 -15.91
C GLU A 30 -6.97 2.17 -16.32
N GLY A 31 -7.39 1.18 -15.53
CA GLY A 31 -7.15 -0.23 -15.78
C GLY A 31 -5.78 -0.74 -15.32
N ALA A 32 -5.11 0.00 -14.43
CA ALA A 32 -3.89 -0.48 -13.78
C ALA A 32 -4.23 -1.49 -12.68
N VAL A 33 -3.47 -2.58 -12.58
CA VAL A 33 -3.58 -3.53 -11.48
C VAL A 33 -3.02 -2.89 -10.23
N VAL A 34 -3.85 -2.82 -9.19
CA VAL A 34 -3.53 -2.18 -7.91
C VAL A 34 -3.15 -3.25 -6.90
N TRP A 35 -1.96 -3.08 -6.32
CA TRP A 35 -1.47 -3.86 -5.19
C TRP A 35 -1.37 -2.96 -3.97
N LEU A 36 -1.95 -3.41 -2.86
CA LEU A 36 -1.94 -2.71 -1.58
C LEU A 36 -1.33 -3.63 -0.52
N ASN A 37 -0.19 -3.24 0.06
CA ASN A 37 0.57 -4.08 1.00
C ASN A 37 0.82 -5.52 0.49
N ASP A 38 1.19 -5.64 -0.78
CA ASP A 38 1.42 -6.92 -1.49
C ASP A 38 0.20 -7.80 -1.74
N GLU A 39 -1.00 -7.30 -1.44
CA GLU A 39 -2.25 -7.94 -1.82
C GLU A 39 -2.76 -7.30 -3.13
N GLU A 40 -3.07 -8.14 -4.12
CA GLU A 40 -3.71 -7.70 -5.36
C GLU A 40 -5.18 -7.36 -5.07
N ILE A 41 -5.55 -6.10 -5.29
CA ILE A 41 -6.91 -5.61 -5.05
C ILE A 41 -7.76 -5.70 -6.32
N GLY A 42 -7.15 -5.49 -7.49
CA GLY A 42 -7.79 -5.56 -8.80
C GLY A 42 -7.44 -4.38 -9.71
N ALA A 43 -8.15 -4.26 -10.82
CA ALA A 43 -7.93 -3.19 -11.80
C ALA A 43 -8.61 -1.88 -11.38
N SER A 44 -7.90 -0.77 -11.48
CA SER A 44 -8.43 0.57 -11.21
C SER A 44 -9.48 1.02 -12.26
N PRO A 45 -10.48 1.83 -11.87
CA PRO A 45 -10.81 2.25 -10.50
C PRO A 45 -11.32 1.08 -9.63
N VAL A 46 -10.77 0.94 -8.42
CA VAL A 46 -11.14 -0.15 -7.49
C VAL A 46 -11.41 0.39 -6.10
N THR A 47 -12.42 -0.14 -5.43
CA THR A 47 -12.77 0.19 -4.04
C THR A 47 -12.58 -1.02 -3.15
N VAL A 48 -11.85 -0.83 -2.05
CA VAL A 48 -11.55 -1.87 -1.05
C VAL A 48 -11.95 -1.41 0.35
N ASN A 49 -12.40 -2.35 1.18
CA ASN A 49 -12.62 -2.10 2.60
C ASN A 49 -11.30 -2.26 3.35
N PHE A 50 -11.01 -1.36 4.30
CA PHE A 50 -9.78 -1.43 5.09
C PHE A 50 -10.08 -1.42 6.60
N ASN A 51 -9.16 -1.97 7.39
CA ASN A 51 -9.32 -2.08 8.84
C ASN A 51 -8.43 -1.10 9.62
N TRP A 52 -7.31 -0.67 9.06
CA TRP A 52 -6.29 0.08 9.78
C TRP A 52 -5.91 1.37 9.05
N TYR A 53 -5.74 2.45 9.81
CA TYR A 53 -5.14 3.69 9.31
C TYR A 53 -3.61 3.60 9.39
N GLY A 54 -2.91 4.36 8.54
CA GLY A 54 -1.45 4.40 8.52
C GLY A 54 -0.86 4.40 7.12
N ASP A 55 0.44 4.10 7.02
CA ASP A 55 1.17 4.06 5.76
C ASP A 55 0.96 2.74 5.01
N TYR A 56 0.58 2.86 3.74
CA TYR A 56 0.34 1.75 2.84
C TYR A 56 1.35 1.74 1.71
N ARG A 57 1.89 0.54 1.42
CA ARG A 57 2.66 0.31 0.20
C ARG A 57 1.70 0.12 -0.97
N VAL A 58 1.80 1.00 -1.96
CA VAL A 58 1.00 0.96 -3.18
C VAL A 58 1.90 0.62 -4.35
N ARG A 59 1.58 -0.45 -5.06
CA ARG A 59 2.22 -0.81 -6.33
C ARG A 59 1.17 -0.84 -7.44
N LEU A 60 1.43 -0.12 -8.53
CA LEU A 60 0.54 -0.04 -9.68
C LEU A 60 1.26 -0.60 -10.91
N GLU A 61 0.59 -1.51 -11.59
CA GLU A 61 1.14 -2.21 -12.75
C GLU A 61 0.19 -2.05 -13.94
N LYS A 62 0.70 -1.56 -15.06
CA LYS A 62 -0.07 -1.45 -16.29
C LYS A 62 0.82 -1.67 -17.52
N PRO A 63 0.42 -2.51 -18.49
CA PRO A 63 1.18 -2.69 -19.71
C PRO A 63 1.40 -1.38 -20.47
N GLY A 64 2.65 -1.13 -20.87
CA GLY A 64 3.07 0.09 -21.57
C GLY A 64 3.36 1.29 -20.66
N TYR A 65 3.30 1.11 -19.35
CA TYR A 65 3.58 2.14 -18.34
C TYR A 65 4.64 1.64 -17.36
N GLU A 66 5.35 2.57 -16.75
CA GLU A 66 6.27 2.26 -15.67
C GLU A 66 5.52 1.77 -14.44
N THR A 67 6.11 0.80 -13.73
CA THR A 67 5.54 0.31 -12.48
C THR A 67 5.73 1.36 -11.40
N LEU A 68 4.63 1.92 -10.88
CA LEU A 68 4.70 2.87 -9.80
C LEU A 68 4.78 2.12 -8.46
N ASN A 69 5.88 2.30 -7.73
CA ASN A 69 6.03 1.83 -6.35
C ASN A 69 6.10 3.04 -5.42
N THR A 70 5.08 3.21 -4.57
CA THR A 70 5.00 4.37 -3.68
C THR A 70 4.38 4.01 -2.34
N HIS A 71 4.45 4.96 -1.41
CA HIS A 71 3.85 4.89 -0.10
C HIS A 71 2.80 6.00 0.02
N ARG A 72 1.66 5.67 0.63
CA ARG A 72 0.58 6.62 0.89
C ARG A 72 0.05 6.43 2.29
N GLU A 73 0.06 7.52 3.04
CA GLU A 73 -0.49 7.58 4.38
C GLU A 73 -2.01 7.80 4.32
N LEU A 74 -2.73 6.93 5.00
CA LEU A 74 -4.16 7.01 5.21
C LEU A 74 -4.41 7.64 6.58
N GLU A 75 -4.74 8.93 6.59
CA GLU A 75 -4.90 9.70 7.82
C GLU A 75 -6.12 9.25 8.62
N ARG A 76 -5.86 8.98 9.91
CA ARG A 76 -6.88 8.63 10.89
C ARG A 76 -7.78 9.83 11.20
N PRO A 77 -9.11 9.69 11.15
CA PRO A 77 -10.02 10.75 11.57
C PRO A 77 -10.09 10.85 13.10
N LEU A 78 -10.54 12.01 13.60
CA LEU A 78 -10.57 12.28 15.05
C LEU A 78 -11.39 11.26 15.85
N HIS A 79 -12.45 10.71 15.28
CA HIS A 79 -13.33 9.76 15.97
C HIS A 79 -12.70 8.38 16.19
N ASP A 80 -11.63 8.03 15.47
CA ASP A 80 -10.92 6.74 15.58
C ASP A 80 -9.69 6.84 16.52
N GLN A 81 -9.51 7.99 17.19
CA GLN A 81 -8.43 8.15 18.16
C GLN A 81 -8.71 7.36 19.45
N PRO A 82 -7.66 6.84 20.12
CA PRO A 82 -7.81 6.11 21.38
C PRO A 82 -8.68 6.87 22.39
N GLY A 83 -9.75 6.23 22.86
CA GLY A 83 -10.73 6.79 23.79
C GLY A 83 -11.98 7.33 23.11
N PHE A 84 -11.86 8.08 22.01
CA PHE A 84 -13.00 8.55 21.22
C PHE A 84 -13.62 7.43 20.37
N ASP A 85 -12.78 6.50 19.92
CA ASP A 85 -13.14 5.32 19.13
C ASP A 85 -14.26 4.50 19.80
N PHE A 86 -14.17 4.27 21.11
CA PHE A 86 -15.23 3.56 21.85
C PHE A 86 -16.59 4.28 21.77
N VAL A 87 -16.61 5.61 21.78
CA VAL A 87 -17.87 6.37 21.65
C VAL A 87 -18.41 6.27 20.23
N ALA A 88 -17.53 6.37 19.24
CA ALA A 88 -17.89 6.31 17.82
C ALA A 88 -18.37 4.93 17.38
N GLU A 89 -17.72 3.85 17.84
CA GLU A 89 -18.04 2.49 17.43
C GLU A 89 -19.12 1.83 18.30
N VAL A 90 -19.25 2.18 19.58
CA VAL A 90 -20.14 1.47 20.53
C VAL A 90 -21.35 2.32 20.94
N LEU A 91 -21.18 3.63 21.13
CA LEU A 91 -22.23 4.51 21.65
C LEU A 91 -22.99 5.28 20.57
N TRP A 92 -22.44 5.35 19.36
CA TRP A 92 -23.04 6.12 18.27
C TRP A 92 -24.12 5.30 17.54
N PRO A 93 -25.37 5.77 17.50
CA PRO A 93 -26.50 4.98 16.98
C PRO A 93 -26.61 4.98 15.45
N LYS A 94 -25.79 5.77 14.75
CA LYS A 94 -25.82 5.88 13.28
C LYS A 94 -24.60 5.21 12.68
N ARG A 95 -24.71 4.80 11.42
CA ARG A 95 -23.56 4.34 10.63
C ARG A 95 -22.60 5.50 10.37
N ILE A 96 -21.33 5.30 10.65
CA ILE A 96 -20.24 6.21 10.24
C ILE A 96 -19.61 5.60 8.98
N VAL A 97 -19.36 6.42 7.96
CA VAL A 97 -18.76 5.98 6.71
C VAL A 97 -17.53 6.83 6.43
N ASP A 98 -16.36 6.21 6.58
CA ASP A 98 -15.07 6.81 6.27
C ASP A 98 -14.71 6.41 4.84
N ALA A 99 -14.71 7.38 3.93
CA ALA A 99 -14.46 7.15 2.50
C ALA A 99 -13.29 8.01 2.02
N TYR A 100 -12.27 7.35 1.48
CA TYR A 100 -11.05 7.97 0.97
C TYR A 100 -10.88 7.69 -0.51
N VAL A 101 -10.24 8.62 -1.21
CA VAL A 101 -9.90 8.49 -2.63
C VAL A 101 -8.44 8.82 -2.82
N TRP A 102 -7.70 7.91 -3.44
CA TRP A 102 -6.33 8.13 -3.89
C TRP A 102 -6.26 8.10 -5.41
N THR A 103 -5.60 9.10 -5.98
CA THR A 103 -5.36 9.22 -7.41
C THR A 103 -3.88 9.13 -7.69
N PHE A 104 -3.52 8.37 -8.71
CA PHE A 104 -2.13 8.19 -9.14
C PHE A 104 -1.99 8.39 -10.64
N GLU A 105 -0.97 9.13 -11.05
CA GLU A 105 -0.59 9.30 -12.45
C GLU A 105 0.57 8.34 -12.76
N MET A 106 0.46 7.58 -13.85
CA MET A 106 1.48 6.64 -14.29
C MET A 106 2.23 7.18 -15.50
N GLU A 107 3.56 7.03 -15.48
CA GLU A 107 4.41 7.45 -16.58
C GLU A 107 4.45 6.37 -17.68
N PRO A 108 4.37 6.74 -18.97
CA PRO A 108 4.53 5.79 -20.07
C PRO A 108 5.94 5.16 -20.05
N TYR A 109 6.01 3.86 -20.31
CA TYR A 109 7.28 3.14 -20.37
C TYR A 109 8.12 3.59 -21.57
N GLN A 110 9.34 4.04 -21.32
CA GLN A 110 10.32 4.37 -22.36
C GLN A 110 11.36 3.25 -22.48
N PRO A 111 11.44 2.55 -23.63
CA PRO A 111 12.47 1.53 -23.81
C PRO A 111 13.86 2.20 -23.87
N PRO A 112 14.87 1.65 -23.17
CA PRO A 112 16.23 2.17 -23.23
C PRO A 112 16.79 2.08 -24.67
N GLN A 113 17.62 3.05 -25.06
CA GLN A 113 18.25 3.04 -26.38
C GLN A 113 19.27 1.91 -26.47
N ALA A 114 19.39 1.29 -27.65
CA ALA A 114 20.31 0.17 -27.86
C ALA A 114 21.77 0.50 -27.52
N ALA A 115 22.21 1.74 -27.78
CA ALA A 115 23.55 2.20 -27.42
C ALA A 115 23.78 2.22 -25.90
N GLU A 116 22.78 2.68 -25.14
CA GLU A 116 22.84 2.75 -23.68
C GLU A 116 22.86 1.34 -23.06
N LEU A 117 22.07 0.41 -23.62
CA LEU A 117 22.10 -0.99 -23.20
C LEU A 117 23.46 -1.66 -23.42
N LEU A 118 24.12 -1.38 -24.54
CA LEU A 118 25.46 -1.90 -24.84
C LEU A 118 26.50 -1.35 -23.85
N GLU A 119 26.45 -0.04 -23.57
CA GLU A 119 27.33 0.59 -22.58
C GLU A 119 27.13 0.00 -21.18
N GLN A 120 25.88 -0.17 -20.74
CA GLN A 120 25.56 -0.80 -19.45
C GLN A 120 26.06 -2.25 -19.38
N ALA A 121 25.92 -3.02 -20.46
CA ALA A 121 26.40 -4.40 -20.53
C ALA A 121 27.94 -4.48 -20.47
N GLU A 122 28.65 -3.61 -21.17
CA GLU A 122 30.11 -3.52 -21.10
C GLU A 122 30.59 -3.10 -19.71
N ALA A 123 29.95 -2.10 -19.10
CA ALA A 123 30.26 -1.65 -17.75
C ALA A 123 30.06 -2.77 -16.72
N MET A 124 28.98 -3.55 -16.84
CA MET A 124 28.74 -4.72 -15.99
C MET A 124 29.81 -5.80 -16.18
N ARG A 125 30.23 -6.08 -17.42
CA ARG A 125 31.30 -7.04 -17.73
C ARG A 125 32.63 -6.63 -17.09
N VAL A 126 33.04 -5.38 -17.28
CA VAL A 126 34.29 -4.84 -16.70
C VAL A 126 34.26 -4.90 -15.19
N ARG A 127 33.13 -4.57 -14.56
CA ARG A 127 32.96 -4.69 -13.11
C ARG A 127 33.14 -6.13 -12.62
N ALA A 128 32.51 -7.10 -13.29
CA ALA A 128 32.63 -8.51 -12.93
C ALA A 128 34.08 -9.02 -13.09
N GLU A 129 34.78 -8.65 -14.17
CA GLU A 129 36.18 -9.01 -14.38
C GLU A 129 37.09 -8.46 -13.27
N ASN A 130 36.86 -7.21 -12.84
CA ASN A 130 37.60 -6.59 -11.74
C ASN A 130 37.33 -7.25 -10.38
N GLU A 131 36.07 -7.58 -10.09
CA GLU A 131 35.69 -8.27 -8.85
C GLU A 131 36.30 -9.68 -8.79
N LEU A 132 36.23 -10.44 -9.89
CA LEU A 132 36.85 -11.76 -9.99
C LEU A 132 38.38 -11.71 -9.87
N GLY A 133 39.03 -10.71 -10.50
CA GLY A 133 40.47 -10.50 -10.35
C GLY A 133 40.89 -10.20 -8.91
N THR A 134 40.08 -9.40 -8.20
CA THR A 134 40.30 -9.10 -6.78
C THR A 134 40.22 -10.35 -5.92
N ILE A 135 39.18 -11.17 -6.12
CA ILE A 135 38.98 -12.43 -5.41
C ILE A 135 40.13 -13.41 -5.70
N ALA A 136 40.56 -13.52 -6.95
CA ALA A 136 41.68 -14.40 -7.32
C ALA A 136 42.98 -14.02 -6.61
N ILE A 137 43.27 -12.71 -6.51
CA ILE A 137 44.45 -12.21 -5.78
C ILE A 137 44.35 -12.54 -4.28
N GLU A 138 43.16 -12.41 -3.69
CA GLU A 138 42.93 -12.71 -2.28
C GLU A 138 43.14 -14.19 -1.96
N ILE A 139 42.59 -15.09 -2.77
CA ILE A 139 42.77 -16.55 -2.65
C ILE A 139 44.25 -16.94 -2.76
N LEU A 140 44.94 -16.42 -3.78
CA LEU A 140 46.37 -16.70 -3.97
C LEU A 140 47.22 -16.21 -2.80
N LYS A 141 46.81 -15.12 -2.11
CA LYS A 141 47.51 -14.61 -0.95
C LYS A 141 47.24 -15.44 0.31
N GLU A 142 46.06 -16.03 0.45
CA GLU A 142 45.74 -16.97 1.53
C GLU A 142 46.47 -18.30 1.40
N GLU A 143 46.60 -18.85 0.18
CA GLU A 143 47.34 -20.10 -0.05
C GLU A 143 48.85 -20.00 0.24
N GLN A 144 49.41 -18.79 0.21
CA GLN A 144 50.85 -18.55 0.45
C GLN A 144 51.19 -18.27 1.93
N LYS A 145 50.21 -18.34 2.84
CA LYS A 145 50.37 -18.10 4.28
C LYS A 145 50.26 -19.39 5.09
#